data_AF-A0A5E4NW47-F1
#
_entry.id   AF-A0A5E4NW47-F1
#
_cell.length_a   1.000
_cell.length_b   1.000
_cell.length_c   1.000
_cell.angle_alpha   90.00
_cell.angle_beta   90.00
_cell.angle_gamma   90.00
#
_symmetry.space_group_name_H-M   'P 1'
#
loop_
_entity.id
_entity.type
_entity.pdbx_description
1 polymer ?
#
loop_
_entity_poly.entity_id
_entity_poly.type
_entity_poly.pdbx_seq_one_letter_code
_entity_poly.pdbx_strand_id
1 'polypeptide(L)'
;MTSSPAVTTEPALEEAEAHYTDSQPSLVERPLRTLKYGDMFAVLDANGDMGMFPDSPEGLFMRDTRYLSHFAMSIEGKHPLILGSVLEDDNVSLTVDLTNPEIRDGDKLLIPADAIAIDRTKFLFAGGCYERVGFCNYSARARKFEVTIRFGADFRDLFEVRGTARKARAPARRRSATPRR
;
A
#
# COMPACT_ATOMS: atom_id res chain seq x y z
N MET A 1 28.10 -74.92 0.68
CA MET A 1 27.87 -74.37 -0.68
C MET A 1 26.46 -73.78 -0.70
N THR A 2 26.29 -72.67 -1.43
CA THR A 2 25.07 -71.87 -1.68
C THR A 2 24.46 -71.17 -0.45
N SER A 3 24.10 -69.89 -0.42
CA SER A 3 24.25 -68.70 -1.29
C SER A 3 23.53 -67.58 -0.53
N SER A 4 24.06 -66.36 -0.53
CA SER A 4 23.29 -65.16 -0.14
C SER A 4 22.22 -64.87 -1.21
N PRO A 5 21.15 -64.11 -0.91
CA PRO A 5 21.26 -62.71 -1.27
C PRO A 5 20.70 -61.73 -0.23
N ALA A 6 21.18 -60.50 -0.37
CA ALA A 6 20.82 -59.30 0.35
C ALA A 6 19.34 -58.93 0.20
N VAL A 7 18.72 -58.49 1.31
CA VAL A 7 17.48 -57.71 1.29
C VAL A 7 17.88 -56.25 1.34
N THR A 8 17.90 -55.63 0.17
CA THR A 8 17.73 -54.19 0.03
C THR A 8 16.22 -53.94 0.02
N THR A 9 15.71 -53.17 0.98
CA THR A 9 14.39 -52.55 0.85
C THR A 9 14.50 -51.14 1.37
N GLU A 10 14.18 -50.23 0.45
CA GLU A 10 14.26 -48.78 0.51
C GLU A 10 13.47 -48.21 1.70
N PRO A 11 13.93 -47.13 2.34
CA PRO A 11 13.08 -46.43 3.30
C PRO A 11 11.97 -45.67 2.55
N ALA A 12 10.74 -45.92 2.98
CA ALA A 12 9.55 -45.20 2.56
C ALA A 12 9.71 -43.69 2.81
N LEU A 13 9.44 -42.90 1.77
CA LEU A 13 9.31 -41.46 1.82
C LEU A 13 8.02 -41.13 2.58
N GLU A 14 8.14 -40.77 3.86
CA GLU A 14 7.03 -40.26 4.65
C GLU A 14 7.06 -38.74 4.63
N GLU A 15 5.93 -38.20 4.19
CA GLU A 15 5.68 -36.84 3.75
C GLU A 15 5.98 -35.83 4.86
N ALA A 16 6.96 -34.95 4.64
CA ALA A 16 7.13 -33.77 5.46
C ALA A 16 5.96 -32.82 5.19
N GLU A 17 4.94 -32.89 6.04
CA GLU A 17 3.92 -31.85 6.17
C GLU A 17 4.62 -30.54 6.52
N ALA A 18 4.88 -29.75 5.47
CA ALA A 18 5.30 -28.37 5.61
C ALA A 18 4.13 -27.61 6.26
N HIS A 19 4.16 -27.48 7.58
CA HIS A 19 3.41 -26.48 8.30
C HIS A 19 3.88 -25.10 7.82
N TYR A 20 3.28 -24.62 6.73
CA TYR A 20 3.33 -23.23 6.34
C TYR A 20 2.54 -22.44 7.38
N THR A 21 3.23 -22.02 8.44
CA THR A 21 2.72 -20.98 9.32
C THR A 21 2.62 -19.71 8.48
N ASP A 22 1.41 -19.40 8.03
CA ASP A 22 1.01 -18.11 7.48
C ASP A 22 1.25 -17.06 8.57
N SER A 23 2.50 -16.60 8.63
CA SER A 23 2.93 -15.55 9.52
C SER A 23 2.49 -14.26 8.84
N GLN A 24 1.24 -13.85 9.11
CA GLN A 24 0.81 -12.50 8.83
C GLN A 24 1.89 -11.55 9.38
N PRO A 25 2.56 -10.74 8.53
CA PRO A 25 3.60 -9.86 9.02
C PRO A 25 2.99 -8.98 10.10
N SER A 26 3.56 -9.06 11.30
CA SER A 26 3.08 -8.28 12.41
C SER A 26 3.05 -6.80 12.02
N LEU A 27 2.01 -6.08 12.43
CA LEU A 27 1.84 -4.63 12.22
C LEU A 27 3.05 -3.79 12.72
N VAL A 28 3.98 -4.45 13.42
CA VAL A 28 5.23 -3.92 13.99
C VAL A 28 6.33 -3.75 12.94
N GLU A 29 6.28 -4.45 11.80
CA GLU A 29 7.36 -4.38 10.78
C GLU A 29 7.23 -3.20 9.80
N ARG A 30 6.16 -2.41 9.86
CA ARG A 30 5.95 -1.23 9.00
C ARG A 30 5.45 -0.04 9.82
N PRO A 31 6.29 0.96 10.11
CA PRO A 31 5.86 2.11 10.88
C PRO A 31 4.83 2.90 10.07
N LEU A 32 3.59 2.91 10.55
CA LEU A 32 2.50 3.70 9.97
C LEU A 32 2.74 5.20 10.19
N ARG A 33 2.14 6.02 9.33
CA ARG A 33 2.09 7.49 9.47
C ARG A 33 0.66 7.89 9.77
N THR A 34 0.46 8.61 10.87
CA THR A 34 -0.89 9.05 11.26
C THR A 34 -0.99 10.56 11.11
N LEU A 35 -1.96 11.01 10.30
CA LEU A 35 -2.34 12.42 10.22
C LEU A 35 -3.61 12.66 11.02
N LYS A 36 -3.71 13.81 11.70
CA LYS A 36 -4.90 14.18 12.48
C LYS A 36 -5.27 15.64 12.28
N TYR A 37 -6.54 15.91 11.96
CA TYR A 37 -7.09 17.26 11.95
C TYR A 37 -8.59 17.25 12.24
N GLY A 38 -9.03 17.92 13.31
CA GLY A 38 -10.44 17.97 13.71
C GLY A 38 -11.06 16.58 13.91
N ASP A 39 -12.17 16.30 13.21
CA ASP A 39 -12.85 14.99 13.23
C ASP A 39 -12.24 13.94 12.27
N MET A 40 -11.20 14.32 11.50
CA MET A 40 -10.54 13.43 10.54
C MET A 40 -9.24 12.87 11.08
N PHE A 41 -8.90 11.67 10.65
CA PHE A 41 -7.55 11.14 10.76
C PHE A 41 -7.25 10.22 9.57
N ALA A 42 -5.99 10.10 9.20
CA ALA A 42 -5.53 9.18 8.17
C ALA A 42 -4.45 8.29 8.74
N VAL A 43 -4.53 7.00 8.43
CA VAL A 43 -3.48 6.02 8.72
C VAL A 43 -2.91 5.57 7.38
N LEU A 44 -1.61 5.81 7.20
CA LEU A 44 -0.88 5.65 5.95
C LEU A 44 0.33 4.74 6.17
N ASP A 45 0.82 4.14 5.10
CA ASP A 45 2.15 3.54 5.11
C ASP A 45 3.26 4.62 5.00
N ALA A 46 4.52 4.17 4.95
CA ALA A 46 5.66 5.07 4.81
C ALA A 46 5.70 5.81 3.46
N ASN A 47 5.12 5.23 2.41
CA ASN A 47 5.05 5.82 1.07
C ASN A 47 3.95 6.89 0.97
N GLY A 48 3.06 7.00 1.97
CA GLY A 48 1.89 7.86 1.94
C GLY A 48 0.68 7.22 1.25
N ASP A 49 0.69 5.90 1.12
CA ASP A 49 -0.39 5.08 0.55
C ASP A 49 -1.24 4.44 1.67
N MET A 50 -2.38 3.85 1.29
CA MET A 50 -3.37 3.24 2.18
C MET A 50 -3.89 1.92 1.60
N GLY A 51 -4.14 0.94 2.45
CA GLY A 51 -4.83 -0.28 2.08
C GLY A 51 -4.01 -1.15 1.15
N MET A 52 -2.70 -1.24 1.40
CA MET A 52 -1.77 -2.05 0.60
C MET A 52 -1.88 -3.54 0.91
N PHE A 53 -2.50 -3.89 2.04
CA PHE A 53 -2.72 -5.26 2.49
C PHE A 53 -4.20 -5.51 2.84
N PRO A 54 -4.67 -6.75 2.70
CA PRO A 54 -5.97 -7.16 3.25
C PRO A 54 -6.05 -6.83 4.75
N ASP A 55 -7.23 -6.41 5.19
CA ASP A 55 -7.54 -6.06 6.59
C ASP A 55 -6.59 -5.05 7.24
N SER A 56 -5.88 -4.25 6.43
CA SER A 56 -5.04 -3.16 6.90
C SER A 56 -5.87 -2.13 7.68
N PRO A 57 -5.34 -1.60 8.81
CA PRO A 57 -5.96 -0.51 9.54
C PRO A 57 -5.81 0.84 8.83
N GLU A 58 -5.05 0.89 7.73
CA GLU A 58 -4.87 2.07 6.90
C GLU A 58 -6.20 2.59 6.34
N GLY A 59 -6.24 3.90 6.12
CA GLY A 59 -7.39 4.57 5.53
C GLY A 59 -7.55 6.00 5.98
N LEU A 60 -8.48 6.69 5.31
CA LEU A 60 -8.94 8.02 5.70
C LEU A 60 -10.27 7.88 6.45
N PHE A 61 -10.30 8.41 7.67
CA PHE A 61 -11.45 8.34 8.56
C PHE A 61 -12.00 9.73 8.83
N MET A 62 -13.32 9.81 8.94
CA MET A 62 -14.05 10.99 9.41
C MET A 62 -15.19 10.49 10.30
N ARG A 63 -15.24 10.96 11.55
CA ARG A 63 -16.26 10.54 12.54
C ARG A 63 -16.41 9.02 12.60
N ASP A 64 -15.28 8.35 12.84
CA ASP A 64 -15.16 6.88 12.98
C ASP A 64 -15.57 6.04 11.77
N THR A 65 -15.84 6.65 10.62
CA THR A 65 -16.12 5.93 9.36
C THR A 65 -14.93 6.05 8.40
N ARG A 66 -14.48 4.93 7.84
CA ARG A 66 -13.43 4.85 6.82
C ARG A 66 -13.96 5.23 5.43
N TYR A 67 -13.66 6.43 4.97
CA TYR A 67 -14.08 6.94 3.67
C TYR A 67 -13.16 6.48 2.53
N LEU A 68 -11.86 6.36 2.78
CA LEU A 68 -10.91 5.73 1.86
C LEU A 68 -10.30 4.51 2.53
N SER A 69 -10.54 3.33 1.95
CA SER A 69 -9.97 2.05 2.37
C SER A 69 -8.75 1.66 1.57
N HIS A 70 -8.55 2.28 0.40
CA HIS A 70 -7.39 2.10 -0.45
C HIS A 70 -7.04 3.43 -1.10
N PHE A 71 -5.75 3.73 -1.17
CA PHE A 71 -5.19 4.88 -1.87
C PHE A 71 -3.74 4.55 -2.22
N ALA A 72 -3.42 4.37 -3.51
CA ALA A 72 -2.08 3.99 -3.91
C ALA A 72 -1.66 4.72 -5.20
N MET A 73 -0.39 5.13 -5.25
CA MET A 73 0.22 5.72 -6.44
C MET A 73 1.21 4.74 -7.08
N SER A 74 1.20 4.68 -8.41
CA SER A 74 2.19 3.93 -9.20
C SER A 74 2.67 4.73 -10.41
N ILE A 75 3.92 4.51 -10.81
CA ILE A 75 4.49 4.98 -12.07
C ILE A 75 4.71 3.76 -12.97
N GLU A 76 4.15 3.79 -14.19
CA GLU A 76 4.27 2.67 -15.14
C GLU A 76 3.87 1.33 -14.51
N GLY A 77 2.78 1.37 -13.74
CA GLY A 77 2.26 0.21 -13.00
C GLY A 77 3.11 -0.27 -11.82
N LYS A 78 4.25 0.36 -11.52
CA LYS A 78 5.14 0.00 -10.41
C LYS A 78 5.03 0.97 -9.23
N HIS A 79 5.17 0.45 -8.02
CA HIS A 79 5.25 1.29 -6.82
C HIS A 79 6.58 2.06 -6.79
N PRO A 80 6.55 3.37 -6.48
CA PRO A 80 7.77 4.13 -6.25
C PRO A 80 8.57 3.58 -5.07
N LEU A 81 9.89 3.79 -5.12
CA LEU A 81 10.82 3.46 -4.06
C LEU A 81 10.92 4.63 -3.08
N ILE A 82 10.94 4.33 -1.79
CA ILE A 82 11.01 5.35 -0.73
C ILE A 82 12.45 5.80 -0.48
N LEU A 83 12.64 7.12 -0.41
CA LEU A 83 13.90 7.76 -0.01
C LEU A 83 13.80 8.39 1.38
N GLY A 84 12.63 8.94 1.72
CA GLY A 84 12.36 9.59 2.99
C GLY A 84 10.87 9.75 3.27
N SER A 85 10.49 9.78 4.54
CA SER A 85 9.10 9.97 4.97
C SER A 85 9.07 10.64 6.33
N VAL A 86 8.68 11.92 6.34
CA VAL A 86 8.74 12.83 7.49
C VAL A 86 7.33 13.30 7.83
N LEU A 87 6.95 13.07 9.08
CA LEU A 87 5.74 13.61 9.67
C LEU A 87 6.12 14.95 10.31
N GLU A 88 5.43 16.04 9.95
CA GLU A 88 5.66 17.33 10.61
C GLU A 88 5.21 17.27 12.08
N ASP A 89 5.78 18.13 12.93
CA ASP A 89 5.63 18.07 14.40
C ASP A 89 4.18 18.11 14.90
N ASP A 90 3.26 18.70 14.13
CA ASP A 90 1.83 18.79 14.47
C ASP A 90 1.01 17.58 14.00
N ASN A 91 1.63 16.61 13.31
CA ASN A 91 0.98 15.48 12.65
C ASN A 91 -0.16 15.91 11.70
N VAL A 92 -0.14 17.14 11.17
CA VAL A 92 -1.15 17.63 10.22
C VAL A 92 -0.71 17.36 8.80
N SER A 93 0.61 17.27 8.55
CA SER A 93 1.16 16.97 7.22
C SER A 93 2.27 15.92 7.22
N LEU A 94 2.37 15.20 6.10
CA LEU A 94 3.34 14.17 5.79
C LEU A 94 4.04 14.57 4.49
N THR A 95 5.36 14.60 4.51
CA THR A 95 6.20 14.74 3.31
C THR A 95 6.90 13.42 3.03
N VAL A 96 6.84 12.96 1.79
CA VAL A 96 7.46 11.71 1.34
C VAL A 96 8.29 11.97 0.09
N ASP A 97 9.56 11.64 0.17
CA ASP A 97 10.48 11.64 -0.96
C ASP A 97 10.54 10.23 -1.55
N LEU A 98 10.21 10.12 -2.83
CA LEU A 98 10.16 8.86 -3.56
C LEU A 98 10.96 8.97 -4.86
N THR A 99 11.23 7.82 -5.47
CA THR A 99 11.87 7.72 -6.77
C THR A 99 11.32 6.55 -7.59
N ASN A 100 11.49 6.57 -8.91
CA ASN A 100 11.03 5.46 -9.75
C ASN A 100 11.97 4.25 -9.63
N PRO A 101 11.44 3.01 -9.59
CA PRO A 101 12.25 1.82 -9.83
C PRO A 101 12.68 1.76 -11.30
N GLU A 102 13.56 0.82 -11.64
CA GLU A 102 13.86 0.55 -13.06
C GLU A 102 12.59 0.13 -13.81
N ILE A 103 12.25 0.83 -14.88
CA ILE A 103 11.07 0.55 -15.72
C ILE A 103 11.55 0.02 -17.06
N ARG A 104 11.07 -1.19 -17.39
CA ARG A 104 11.40 -1.90 -18.63
C ARG A 104 10.12 -2.35 -19.33
N ASP A 105 10.21 -2.48 -20.64
CA ASP A 105 9.24 -3.17 -21.49
C ASP A 105 9.97 -4.32 -22.19
N GLY A 106 9.78 -5.54 -21.66
CA GLY A 106 10.65 -6.69 -21.95
C GLY A 106 12.12 -6.37 -21.65
N ASP A 107 12.98 -6.59 -22.64
CA ASP A 107 14.42 -6.30 -22.53
C ASP A 107 14.77 -4.82 -22.73
N LYS A 108 13.80 -3.97 -23.10
CA LYS A 108 14.04 -2.56 -23.37
C LYS A 108 13.94 -1.73 -22.10
N LEU A 109 15.04 -1.07 -21.72
CA LEU A 109 15.03 -0.09 -20.64
C LEU A 109 14.27 1.18 -21.07
N LEU A 110 13.13 1.46 -20.44
CA LEU A 110 12.33 2.66 -20.70
C LEU A 110 12.79 3.82 -19.82
N ILE A 111 12.91 3.59 -18.51
CA ILE A 111 13.33 4.59 -17.52
C ILE A 111 14.35 3.94 -16.58
N PRO A 112 15.58 4.47 -16.49
CA PRO A 112 16.55 4.02 -15.48
C PRO A 112 15.99 4.16 -14.07
N ALA A 113 16.45 3.32 -13.14
CA ALA A 113 16.23 3.58 -11.72
C ALA A 113 16.73 4.99 -11.36
N ASP A 114 16.05 5.63 -10.42
CA ASP A 114 16.43 6.93 -9.86
C ASP A 114 16.39 8.13 -10.83
N ALA A 115 15.80 7.95 -12.01
CA ALA A 115 15.74 9.00 -13.03
C ALA A 115 14.68 10.07 -12.75
N ILE A 116 13.61 9.73 -12.04
CA ILE A 116 12.46 10.57 -11.72
C ILE A 116 12.34 10.63 -10.20
N ALA A 117 12.67 11.78 -9.62
CA ALA A 117 12.33 12.06 -8.23
C ALA A 117 10.87 12.49 -8.13
N ILE A 118 10.25 12.13 -7.01
CA ILE A 118 8.84 12.37 -6.74
C ILE A 118 8.75 12.93 -5.32
N ASP A 119 8.23 14.16 -5.18
CA ASP A 119 7.89 14.72 -3.88
C ASP A 119 6.38 14.59 -3.65
N ARG A 120 5.99 14.05 -2.50
CA ARG A 120 4.59 14.00 -2.07
C ARG A 120 4.43 14.77 -0.78
N THR A 121 3.43 15.64 -0.72
CA THR A 121 3.00 16.27 0.52
C THR A 121 1.52 16.00 0.72
N LYS A 122 1.16 15.36 1.83
CA LYS A 122 -0.23 15.04 2.19
C LYS A 122 -0.59 15.72 3.50
N PHE A 123 -1.75 16.35 3.58
CA PHE A 123 -2.21 16.97 4.81
C PHE A 123 -3.73 16.93 4.96
N LEU A 124 -4.19 17.01 6.20
CA LEU A 124 -5.61 17.07 6.53
C LEU A 124 -5.98 18.50 6.89
N PHE A 125 -7.03 19.04 6.28
CA PHE A 125 -7.49 20.38 6.58
C PHE A 125 -8.98 20.54 6.29
N ALA A 126 -9.72 21.22 7.18
CA ALA A 126 -11.10 21.65 6.97
C ALA A 126 -12.05 20.61 6.34
N GLY A 127 -11.93 19.33 6.73
CA GLY A 127 -12.78 18.25 6.22
C GLY A 127 -12.32 17.60 4.91
N GLY A 128 -11.14 17.95 4.40
CA GLY A 128 -10.49 17.33 3.24
C GLY A 128 -9.13 16.70 3.55
N CYS A 129 -8.78 15.70 2.76
CA CYS A 129 -7.42 15.19 2.63
C CYS A 129 -6.83 15.73 1.33
N TYR A 130 -5.78 16.52 1.43
CA TYR A 130 -5.11 17.16 0.31
C TYR A 130 -3.79 16.47 0.03
N GLU A 131 -3.45 16.34 -1.24
CA GLU A 131 -2.16 15.79 -1.66
C GLU A 131 -1.59 16.61 -2.82
N ARG A 132 -0.34 17.00 -2.69
CA ARG A 132 0.49 17.53 -3.77
C ARG A 132 1.48 16.45 -4.18
N VAL A 133 1.60 16.21 -5.49
CA VAL A 133 2.61 15.32 -6.06
C VAL A 133 3.41 16.10 -7.09
N GLY A 134 4.71 16.24 -6.86
CA GLY A 134 5.66 16.81 -7.80
C GLY A 134 6.56 15.74 -8.41
N PHE A 135 7.05 16.02 -9.62
CA PHE A 135 7.92 15.12 -10.37
C PHE A 135 9.09 15.90 -10.95
N CYS A 136 10.31 15.41 -10.77
CA CYS A 136 11.52 15.98 -11.34
C CYS A 136 12.29 14.92 -12.14
N ASN A 137 12.54 15.17 -13.41
CA ASN A 137 13.32 14.28 -14.28
C ASN A 137 14.80 14.68 -14.25
N TYR A 138 15.63 13.83 -13.67
CA TYR A 138 17.09 13.98 -13.59
C TYR A 138 17.85 13.29 -14.74
N SER A 139 17.14 12.66 -15.68
CA SER A 139 17.79 12.07 -16.85
C SER A 139 18.07 13.09 -17.95
N ALA A 140 19.09 12.82 -18.78
CA ALA A 140 19.50 13.70 -19.89
C ALA A 140 18.48 13.78 -21.05
N ARG A 141 17.34 13.07 -20.96
CA ARG A 141 16.33 13.00 -22.02
C ARG A 141 14.96 13.30 -21.45
N ALA A 142 14.10 13.93 -22.24
CA ALA A 142 12.69 14.05 -21.90
C ALA A 142 12.07 12.65 -21.75
N ARG A 143 11.32 12.44 -20.66
CA ARG A 143 10.63 11.18 -20.37
C ARG A 143 9.12 11.39 -20.45
N LYS A 144 8.44 10.39 -21.00
CA LYS A 144 6.98 10.26 -20.93
C LYS A 144 6.71 9.02 -20.10
N PHE A 145 5.82 9.15 -19.13
CA PHE A 145 5.42 8.05 -18.27
C PHE A 145 3.98 8.23 -17.81
N GLU A 146 3.33 7.11 -17.47
CA GLU A 146 2.02 7.08 -16.85
C GLU A 146 2.14 7.14 -15.32
N VAL A 147 1.30 7.99 -14.71
CA VAL A 147 1.04 7.99 -13.27
C VAL A 147 -0.38 7.51 -13.06
N THR A 148 -0.53 6.47 -12.24
CA THR A 148 -1.83 5.91 -11.88
C THR A 148 -2.07 6.10 -10.38
N ILE A 149 -3.24 6.66 -10.03
CA ILE A 149 -3.75 6.75 -8.66
C ILE A 149 -4.96 5.82 -8.55
N ARG A 150 -4.88 4.83 -7.67
CA ARG A 150 -5.98 3.92 -7.35
C ARG A 150 -6.55 4.29 -6.00
N PHE A 151 -7.87 4.28 -5.88
CA PHE A 151 -8.53 4.49 -4.60
C PHE A 151 -9.75 3.59 -4.45
N GLY A 152 -10.08 3.27 -3.21
CA GLY A 152 -11.22 2.44 -2.84
C GLY A 152 -11.90 3.01 -1.61
N ALA A 153 -13.21 2.79 -1.50
CA ALA A 153 -14.02 3.23 -0.39
C ALA A 153 -14.88 2.06 0.10
N ASP A 154 -14.82 1.78 1.39
CA ASP A 154 -15.60 0.72 2.01
C ASP A 154 -16.58 1.22 3.07
N PHE A 155 -16.50 2.46 3.54
CA PHE A 155 -17.39 3.04 4.55
C PHE A 155 -17.55 2.17 5.81
N ARG A 156 -16.50 1.42 6.17
CA ARG A 156 -16.49 0.62 7.40
C ARG A 156 -16.30 1.51 8.60
N ASP A 157 -16.96 1.16 9.69
CA ASP A 157 -16.75 1.83 10.98
C ASP A 157 -15.42 1.39 11.61
N LEU A 158 -14.85 2.21 12.48
CA LEU A 158 -13.56 1.96 13.15
C LEU A 158 -13.54 0.64 13.93
N PHE A 159 -14.65 0.24 14.57
CA PHE A 159 -14.72 -1.04 15.26
C PHE A 159 -14.74 -2.22 14.29
N GLU A 160 -15.36 -2.07 13.12
CA GLU A 160 -15.29 -3.08 12.08
C GLU A 160 -13.88 -3.24 11.53
N VAL A 161 -13.16 -2.14 11.30
CA VAL A 161 -11.75 -2.18 10.86
C VAL A 161 -10.87 -2.86 11.92
N ARG A 162 -11.21 -2.71 13.21
CA ARG A 162 -10.54 -3.39 14.34
C ARG A 162 -11.00 -4.83 14.58
N GLY A 163 -11.82 -5.42 13.70
CA GLY A 163 -12.22 -6.83 13.77
C GLY A 163 -13.52 -7.11 14.54
N THR A 164 -14.28 -6.08 14.95
CA THR A 164 -15.61 -6.28 15.54
C THR A 164 -16.63 -6.55 14.44
N ALA A 165 -17.33 -7.69 14.50
CA ALA A 165 -18.38 -8.02 13.54
C ALA A 165 -19.68 -7.23 13.83
N ARG A 166 -20.21 -6.52 12.82
CA ARG A 166 -21.50 -5.83 12.94
C ARG A 166 -22.66 -6.79 12.62
N LYS A 167 -23.77 -6.70 13.37
CA LYS A 167 -24.96 -7.56 13.19
C LYS A 167 -25.75 -7.29 11.89
N ALA A 168 -25.70 -6.07 11.34
CA ALA A 168 -26.38 -5.71 10.09
C ALA A 168 -25.77 -4.46 9.45
N ARG A 169 -25.70 -4.41 8.11
CA ARG A 169 -25.17 -3.29 7.34
C ARG A 169 -26.25 -2.72 6.41
N ALA A 170 -26.43 -1.41 6.42
CA ALA A 170 -27.30 -0.74 5.45
C ALA A 170 -26.66 -0.79 4.04
N PRO A 171 -27.45 -1.00 2.97
CA PRO A 171 -26.91 -1.13 1.62
C PRO A 171 -26.18 0.14 1.18
N ALA A 172 -25.01 -0.04 0.54
CA ALA A 172 -24.20 1.05 0.03
C ALA A 172 -24.98 1.80 -1.07
N ARG A 173 -25.20 3.10 -0.88
CA ARG A 173 -25.92 3.93 -1.84
C ARG A 173 -24.92 4.58 -2.79
N ARG A 174 -24.75 3.99 -3.98
CA ARG A 174 -23.87 4.55 -5.02
C ARG A 174 -24.48 5.85 -5.55
N ARG A 175 -23.79 6.98 -5.33
CA ARG A 175 -24.10 8.26 -5.97
C ARG A 175 -22.95 8.58 -6.93
N SER A 176 -23.24 8.64 -8.22
CA SER A 176 -22.29 9.13 -9.21
C SER A 176 -22.25 10.65 -9.15
N ALA A 177 -21.09 11.23 -8.85
CA ALA A 177 -20.84 12.66 -9.01
C ALA A 177 -20.19 12.88 -10.38
N THR A 178 -20.83 13.64 -11.25
CA THR A 178 -20.21 14.12 -12.49
C THR A 178 -19.28 15.28 -12.13
N PRO A 179 -18.02 15.30 -12.60
CA PRO A 179 -17.13 16.41 -12.30
C PRO A 179 -17.73 17.71 -12.87
N ARG A 180 -17.89 18.73 -12.02
CA ARG A 180 -18.20 20.08 -12.49
C ARG A 180 -16.92 20.65 -13.08
N ARG A 181 -16.97 20.98 -14.38
CA ARG A 181 -15.95 21.75 -15.08
C ARG A 181 -15.91 23.19 -14.57
#